data_AF-A0A5C7J4L3-F1
#
_entry.id   AF-A0A5C7J4L3-F1
#
_cell.length_a   1.000
_cell.length_b   1.000
_cell.length_c   1.000
_cell.angle_alpha   90.00
_cell.angle_beta   90.00
_cell.angle_gamma   90.00
#
_symmetry.space_group_name_H-M   'P 1'
#
loop_
_entity.id
_entity.type
_entity.pdbx_description
1 polymer ?
#
loop_
_entity_poly.entity_id
_entity_poly.type
_entity_poly.pdbx_seq_one_letter_code
_entity_poly.pdbx_strand_id
1 'polypeptide(L)'
;MVRKNLNETDFNHIVTNSKSIADICRHIGIVAKGGNYKTVKQLLIKYSCDTSHFTGCGWNQGDRYRQIKLPAPIESILIKGSVYPSYTLKKRLFNEGYKEKLCEICGLDSWLGNPIKLELHHVNGDSNDNRIENLQILCPNCHSYTSNYRGANKLNRTPPTEVWLNRPFYCKNDSPNNIKGEKKPVTIKQCRRCNKDYRGSNAGYCSLECYRDDNSINVPKVPELLERFKTLKSFIGVGKFYGVSDNAVRKWCAKYGIEDLVKKKSDVLA
;
A
#
# COMPACT_ATOMS: atom_id res chain seq x y z
N MET A 1 -14.19 -2.83 14.15
CA MET A 1 -13.07 -2.69 15.11
C MET A 1 -13.69 -2.73 16.50
N VAL A 2 -13.65 -3.89 17.17
CA VAL A 2 -14.38 -4.08 18.43
C VAL A 2 -13.55 -3.49 19.57
N ARG A 3 -13.97 -2.32 20.08
CA ARG A 3 -13.47 -1.75 21.33
C ARG A 3 -14.15 -2.48 22.49
N LYS A 4 -13.75 -3.72 22.79
CA LYS A 4 -14.04 -4.30 24.11
C LYS A 4 -13.18 -3.53 25.11
N ASN A 5 -13.82 -2.78 26.00
CA ASN A 5 -13.13 -2.21 27.17
C ASN A 5 -12.78 -3.38 28.07
N LEU A 6 -11.58 -3.95 27.88
CA LEU A 6 -11.03 -4.95 28.78
C LEU A 6 -10.33 -4.21 29.91
N ASN A 7 -10.65 -4.63 31.13
CA ASN A 7 -9.93 -4.20 32.31
C ASN A 7 -8.54 -4.83 32.34
N GLU A 8 -7.58 -4.17 32.97
CA GLU A 8 -6.19 -4.60 33.03
C GLU A 8 -6.04 -6.01 33.65
N THR A 9 -6.78 -6.27 34.72
CA THR A 9 -6.81 -7.57 35.42
C THR A 9 -7.26 -8.70 34.52
N ASP A 10 -8.35 -8.50 33.77
CA ASP A 10 -8.93 -9.50 32.89
C ASP A 10 -8.02 -9.78 31.70
N PHE A 11 -7.40 -8.72 31.16
CA PHE A 11 -6.45 -8.84 30.06
C PHE A 11 -5.19 -9.60 30.49
N ASN A 12 -4.62 -9.29 31.66
CA ASN A 12 -3.47 -10.01 32.20
C ASN A 12 -3.76 -11.50 32.41
N HIS A 13 -4.93 -11.84 32.95
CA HIS A 13 -5.35 -13.24 33.09
C HIS A 13 -5.46 -13.96 31.74
N ILE A 14 -5.95 -13.28 30.69
CA ILE A 14 -6.01 -13.84 29.32
C ILE A 14 -4.60 -14.04 28.75
N VAL A 15 -3.67 -13.12 29.02
CA VAL A 15 -2.28 -13.20 28.53
C VAL A 15 -1.54 -14.40 29.14
N THR A 16 -1.66 -14.61 30.45
CA THR A 16 -1.00 -15.74 31.15
C THR A 16 -1.50 -17.09 30.64
N ASN A 17 -2.79 -17.19 30.30
CA ASN A 17 -3.40 -18.42 29.77
C ASN A 17 -3.21 -18.61 28.25
N SER A 18 -2.65 -17.63 27.55
CA SER A 18 -2.45 -17.66 26.10
C SER A 18 -0.99 -17.97 25.74
N LYS A 19 -0.77 -18.74 24.66
CA LYS A 19 0.57 -19.09 24.17
C LYS A 19 1.00 -18.27 22.94
N SER A 20 0.09 -17.44 22.42
CA SER A 20 0.31 -16.57 21.27
C SER A 20 -0.67 -15.40 21.23
N ILE A 21 -0.34 -14.36 20.46
CA ILE A 21 -1.24 -13.21 20.21
C ILE A 21 -2.52 -13.66 19.48
N ALA A 22 -2.44 -14.71 18.66
CA ALA A 22 -3.62 -15.29 18.02
C ALA A 22 -4.56 -15.94 19.04
N ASP A 23 -4.03 -16.60 20.07
CA ASP A 23 -4.82 -17.17 21.17
C ASP A 23 -5.51 -16.08 21.97
N ILE A 24 -4.82 -14.97 22.27
CA ILE A 24 -5.43 -13.80 22.92
C ILE A 24 -6.59 -13.28 22.09
N CYS A 25 -6.42 -13.15 20.77
CA CYS A 25 -7.50 -12.75 19.87
C CYS A 25 -8.71 -13.69 19.99
N ARG A 26 -8.47 -15.01 19.98
CA ARG A 26 -9.53 -16.02 20.13
C ARG A 26 -10.23 -15.94 21.49
N HIS A 27 -9.49 -15.81 22.58
CA HIS A 27 -10.04 -15.67 23.94
C HIS A 27 -10.89 -14.40 24.10
N ILE A 28 -10.48 -13.28 23.48
CA ILE A 28 -11.24 -12.03 23.51
C ILE A 28 -12.48 -12.10 22.58
N GLY A 29 -12.57 -13.11 21.73
CA GLY A 29 -13.65 -13.29 20.76
C GLY A 29 -13.48 -12.43 19.50
N ILE A 30 -12.24 -12.11 19.13
CA ILE A 30 -11.90 -11.36 17.91
C ILE A 30 -11.12 -12.23 16.93
N VAL A 31 -11.31 -11.98 15.64
CA VAL A 31 -10.61 -12.73 14.59
C VAL A 31 -9.13 -12.37 14.58
N ALA A 32 -8.25 -13.36 14.61
CA ALA A 32 -6.80 -13.17 14.55
C ALA A 32 -6.34 -12.77 13.13
N LYS A 33 -6.55 -11.49 12.76
CA LYS A 33 -6.19 -10.95 11.44
C LYS A 33 -5.65 -9.52 11.54
N GLY A 34 -4.57 -9.26 10.80
CA GLY A 34 -4.04 -7.93 10.46
C GLY A 34 -4.11 -6.91 11.60
N GLY A 35 -5.06 -5.97 11.50
CA GLY A 35 -5.22 -4.86 12.44
C GLY A 35 -5.50 -5.27 13.89
N ASN A 36 -6.13 -6.42 14.12
CA ASN A 36 -6.41 -6.89 15.49
C ASN A 36 -5.12 -7.28 16.23
N TYR A 37 -4.11 -7.81 15.53
CA TYR A 37 -2.79 -8.05 16.13
C TYR A 37 -2.13 -6.76 16.59
N LYS A 38 -2.30 -5.67 15.83
CA LYS A 38 -1.77 -4.35 16.22
C LYS A 38 -2.45 -3.84 17.48
N THR A 39 -3.78 -3.97 17.59
CA THR A 39 -4.52 -3.58 18.79
C THR A 39 -4.09 -4.38 20.01
N VAL A 40 -3.96 -5.71 19.90
CA VAL A 40 -3.51 -6.54 21.03
C VAL A 40 -2.07 -6.20 21.43
N LYS A 41 -1.16 -5.98 20.48
CA LYS A 41 0.21 -5.51 20.78
C LYS A 41 0.23 -4.17 21.53
N GLN A 42 -0.65 -3.24 21.16
CA GLN A 42 -0.78 -1.96 21.86
C GLN A 42 -1.29 -2.15 23.30
N LEU A 43 -2.21 -3.08 23.54
CA LEU A 43 -2.69 -3.41 24.88
C LEU A 43 -1.61 -4.09 25.74
N LEU A 44 -0.83 -5.01 25.16
CA LEU A 44 0.30 -5.65 25.84
C LEU A 44 1.34 -4.62 26.34
N ILE A 45 1.67 -3.63 25.49
CA ILE A 45 2.57 -2.53 25.87
C ILE A 45 1.92 -1.64 26.93
N LYS A 46 0.63 -1.31 26.77
CA LYS A 46 -0.09 -0.41 27.67
C LYS A 46 -0.16 -0.96 29.11
N TYR A 47 -0.39 -2.26 29.26
CA TYR A 47 -0.54 -2.93 30.56
C TYR A 47 0.74 -3.63 31.01
N SER A 48 1.87 -3.42 30.32
CA SER A 48 3.18 -4.00 30.64
C SER A 48 3.13 -5.52 30.91
N CYS A 49 2.38 -6.26 30.09
CA CYS A 49 2.21 -7.70 30.29
C CYS A 49 3.49 -8.46 29.92
N ASP A 50 3.88 -9.46 30.73
CA ASP A 50 4.91 -10.41 30.32
C ASP A 50 4.39 -11.31 29.19
N THR A 51 5.21 -11.46 28.15
CA THR A 51 4.93 -12.30 26.97
C THR A 51 6.06 -13.28 26.67
N SER A 52 7.02 -13.42 27.58
CA SER A 52 8.19 -14.28 27.41
C SER A 52 7.82 -15.76 27.23
N HIS A 53 6.67 -16.18 27.76
CA HIS A 53 6.13 -17.54 27.58
C HIS A 53 5.49 -17.80 26.21
N PHE A 54 5.38 -16.80 25.34
CA PHE A 54 4.78 -16.99 24.01
C PHE A 54 5.67 -17.84 23.12
N THR A 55 5.07 -18.90 22.59
CA THR A 55 5.77 -19.91 21.79
C THR A 55 6.09 -19.47 20.37
N GLY A 56 5.43 -18.41 19.87
CA GLY A 56 5.70 -17.80 18.56
C GLY A 56 5.80 -18.81 17.41
N CYS A 57 6.95 -18.81 16.74
CA CYS A 57 7.28 -19.74 15.64
C CYS A 57 8.03 -21.00 16.13
N GLY A 58 7.82 -21.44 17.38
CA GLY A 58 8.53 -22.58 17.98
C GLY A 58 8.31 -23.93 17.28
N TRP A 59 7.36 -24.03 16.35
CA TRP A 59 7.22 -25.17 15.44
C TRP A 59 8.30 -25.21 14.36
N ASN A 60 8.99 -24.09 14.10
CA ASN A 60 10.00 -23.91 13.06
C ASN A 60 11.38 -23.56 13.64
N GLN A 61 11.67 -23.97 14.88
CA GLN A 61 12.90 -23.64 15.60
C GLN A 61 13.42 -24.83 16.41
N GLY A 62 14.73 -24.86 16.68
CA GLY A 62 15.40 -25.89 17.47
C GLY A 62 15.20 -27.29 16.90
N ASP A 63 15.11 -28.29 17.78
CA ASP A 63 14.95 -29.71 17.40
C ASP A 63 13.62 -30.01 16.69
N ARG A 64 12.64 -29.08 16.75
CA ARG A 64 11.35 -29.20 16.05
C ARG A 64 11.43 -28.72 14.59
N TYR A 65 12.46 -27.96 14.24
CA TYR A 65 12.68 -27.54 12.86
C TYR A 65 13.03 -28.77 12.02
N ARG A 66 12.16 -29.07 11.05
CA ARG A 66 12.43 -30.10 10.04
C ARG A 66 12.50 -29.45 8.68
N GLN A 67 13.67 -29.47 8.05
CA GLN A 67 13.79 -29.03 6.67
C GLN A 67 13.04 -30.03 5.76
N ILE A 68 11.86 -29.63 5.26
CA ILE A 68 10.95 -30.52 4.53
C ILE A 68 11.52 -30.94 3.16
N LYS A 69 12.39 -30.12 2.56
CA LYS A 69 13.05 -30.42 1.29
C LYS A 69 14.53 -30.05 1.34
N LEU A 70 15.38 -31.00 1.00
CA LEU A 70 16.79 -30.72 0.73
C LEU A 70 16.89 -29.75 -0.44
N PRO A 71 17.82 -28.78 -0.43
CA PRO A 71 18.02 -27.89 -1.56
C PRO A 71 18.44 -28.73 -2.78
N ALA A 72 17.87 -28.43 -3.95
CA ALA A 72 18.30 -29.08 -5.20
C ALA A 72 19.80 -28.83 -5.43
N PRO A 73 20.56 -29.79 -5.98
CA PRO A 73 21.97 -29.56 -6.32
C PRO A 73 22.08 -28.37 -7.29
N ILE A 74 23.09 -27.52 -7.11
CA ILE A 74 23.19 -26.28 -7.88
C ILE A 74 23.42 -26.55 -9.38
N GLU A 75 24.06 -27.66 -9.70
CA GLU A 75 24.29 -28.16 -11.05
C GLU A 75 22.97 -28.40 -11.79
N SER A 76 21.91 -28.82 -11.08
CA SER A 76 20.57 -28.99 -11.67
C SER A 76 19.87 -27.65 -11.96
N ILE A 77 20.39 -26.55 -11.39
CA ILE A 77 19.84 -25.20 -11.55
C ILE A 77 20.61 -24.42 -12.62
N LEU A 78 21.93 -24.60 -12.71
CA LEU A 78 22.83 -23.91 -13.64
C LEU A 78 22.72 -24.45 -15.08
N ILE A 79 21.49 -24.62 -15.54
CA ILE A 79 21.14 -25.14 -16.86
C ILE A 79 20.26 -24.12 -17.60
N LYS A 80 20.15 -24.31 -18.91
CA LYS A 80 19.18 -23.58 -19.74
C LYS A 80 17.77 -24.13 -19.50
N GLY A 81 16.78 -23.24 -19.39
CA GLY A 81 15.37 -23.60 -19.15
C GLY A 81 15.00 -23.78 -17.68
N SER A 82 15.89 -23.41 -16.76
CA SER A 82 15.66 -23.50 -15.32
C SER A 82 14.69 -22.41 -14.86
N VAL A 83 13.59 -22.80 -14.23
CA VAL A 83 12.59 -21.87 -13.65
C VAL A 83 12.98 -21.38 -12.26
N TYR A 84 14.24 -21.56 -11.87
CA TYR A 84 14.72 -21.22 -10.54
C TYR A 84 14.75 -19.69 -10.34
N PRO A 85 14.16 -19.15 -9.25
CA PRO A 85 14.08 -17.71 -9.06
C PRO A 85 15.46 -17.03 -8.95
N SER A 86 15.69 -15.99 -9.76
CA SER A 86 16.99 -15.28 -9.86
C SER A 86 17.45 -14.69 -8.52
N TYR A 87 16.53 -14.20 -7.68
CA TYR A 87 16.85 -13.69 -6.34
C TYR A 87 17.45 -14.77 -5.44
N THR A 88 16.87 -15.98 -5.48
CA THR A 88 17.34 -17.12 -4.70
C THR A 88 18.63 -17.69 -5.30
N LEU A 89 18.74 -17.69 -6.64
CA LEU A 89 19.95 -18.14 -7.34
C LEU A 89 21.16 -17.32 -6.94
N LYS A 90 21.04 -15.99 -6.98
CA LYS A 90 22.10 -15.06 -6.55
C LYS A 90 22.64 -15.38 -5.16
N LYS A 91 21.74 -15.63 -4.19
CA LYS A 91 22.16 -15.98 -2.82
C LYS A 91 22.93 -17.29 -2.77
N ARG A 92 22.48 -18.30 -3.53
CA ARG A 92 23.16 -19.60 -3.61
C ARG A 92 24.52 -19.49 -4.27
N LEU A 93 24.63 -18.76 -5.38
CA LEU A 93 25.91 -18.50 -6.05
C LEU A 93 26.95 -17.92 -5.09
N PHE A 94 26.55 -17.00 -4.21
CA PHE A 94 27.43 -16.45 -3.18
C PHE A 94 27.76 -17.43 -2.07
N ASN A 95 26.78 -18.18 -1.57
CA ASN A 95 26.98 -19.09 -0.44
C ASN A 95 27.80 -20.33 -0.83
N GLU A 96 27.68 -20.77 -2.07
CA GLU A 96 28.35 -21.96 -2.60
C GLU A 96 29.66 -21.59 -3.36
N GLY A 97 30.03 -20.31 -3.39
CA GLY A 97 31.33 -19.85 -3.91
C GLY A 97 31.45 -19.77 -5.43
N TYR A 98 30.36 -19.86 -6.19
CA TYR A 98 30.37 -19.75 -7.65
C TYR A 98 30.58 -18.31 -8.15
N LYS A 99 30.20 -17.32 -7.33
CA LYS A 99 30.37 -15.89 -7.64
C LYS A 99 30.74 -15.13 -6.37
N GLU A 100 31.53 -14.08 -6.53
CA GLU A 100 31.93 -13.19 -5.45
C GLU A 100 30.89 -12.08 -5.21
N LYS A 101 30.87 -11.51 -4.01
CA LYS A 101 29.97 -10.40 -3.64
C LYS A 101 30.52 -9.05 -4.07
N LEU A 102 30.94 -8.95 -5.32
CA LEU A 102 31.42 -7.74 -5.96
C LEU A 102 30.77 -7.54 -7.32
N CYS A 103 30.76 -6.30 -7.79
CA CYS A 103 30.33 -6.02 -9.16
C CYS A 103 31.39 -6.51 -10.15
N GLU A 104 31.03 -7.37 -11.09
CA GLU A 104 31.94 -7.88 -12.12
C GLU A 104 32.37 -6.81 -13.14
N ILE A 105 31.70 -5.64 -13.16
CA ILE A 105 32.06 -4.51 -14.04
C ILE A 105 32.95 -3.50 -13.33
N CYS A 106 32.54 -3.01 -12.16
CA CYS A 106 33.27 -1.93 -11.47
C CYS A 106 34.09 -2.39 -10.26
N GLY A 107 34.03 -3.67 -9.89
CA GLY A 107 34.79 -4.24 -8.76
C GLY A 107 34.30 -3.82 -7.37
N LEU A 108 33.33 -2.91 -7.27
CA LEU A 108 32.87 -2.40 -5.98
C LEU A 108 31.97 -3.41 -5.25
N ASP A 109 32.20 -3.55 -3.95
CA ASP A 109 31.40 -4.30 -2.98
C ASP A 109 30.65 -3.36 -2.01
N SER A 110 31.16 -2.14 -1.82
CA SER A 110 30.69 -1.14 -0.87
C SER A 110 30.58 0.24 -1.51
N TRP A 111 29.61 1.02 -1.03
CA TRP A 111 29.35 2.39 -1.45
C TRP A 111 28.99 3.22 -0.23
N LEU A 112 29.71 4.33 0.00
CA LEU A 112 29.57 5.20 1.18
C LEU A 112 29.60 4.41 2.50
N GLY A 113 30.52 3.46 2.62
CA GLY A 113 30.68 2.60 3.81
C GLY A 113 29.59 1.55 4.01
N ASN A 114 28.65 1.39 3.06
CA ASN A 114 27.57 0.41 3.13
C ASN A 114 27.72 -0.64 2.01
N PRO A 115 27.35 -1.91 2.25
CA PRO A 115 27.41 -2.94 1.21
C PRO A 115 26.45 -2.64 0.05
N ILE A 116 26.94 -2.79 -1.18
CA ILE A 116 26.16 -2.57 -2.39
C ILE A 116 25.12 -3.68 -2.55
N LYS A 117 23.90 -3.29 -2.91
CA LYS A 117 22.85 -4.25 -3.29
C LYS A 117 23.10 -4.75 -4.71
N LEU A 118 23.93 -5.79 -4.83
CA LEU A 118 24.23 -6.42 -6.11
C LEU A 118 23.00 -7.14 -6.69
N GLU A 119 22.89 -7.16 -8.01
CA GLU A 119 21.82 -7.72 -8.83
C GLU A 119 22.40 -8.83 -9.72
N LEU A 120 21.60 -9.86 -10.01
CA LEU A 120 21.98 -10.92 -10.94
C LEU A 120 21.49 -10.53 -12.33
N HIS A 121 22.41 -10.44 -13.27
CA HIS A 121 22.18 -10.06 -14.66
C HIS A 121 22.37 -11.29 -15.56
N HIS A 122 21.45 -11.50 -16.49
CA HIS A 122 21.55 -12.49 -17.54
C HIS A 122 22.05 -11.80 -18.80
N VAL A 123 23.23 -12.16 -19.30
CA VAL A 123 23.87 -11.48 -20.45
C VAL A 123 22.97 -11.54 -21.70
N ASN A 124 22.38 -12.71 -21.96
CA ASN A 124 21.45 -12.90 -23.07
C ASN A 124 20.03 -12.31 -22.85
N GLY A 125 19.71 -11.85 -21.63
CA GLY A 125 18.38 -11.35 -21.26
C GLY A 125 17.29 -12.40 -21.05
N ASP A 126 17.61 -13.69 -21.14
CA ASP A 126 16.70 -14.81 -20.83
C ASP A 126 16.84 -15.20 -19.36
N SER A 127 15.78 -14.98 -18.57
CA SER A 127 15.76 -15.30 -17.15
C SER A 127 15.81 -16.80 -16.84
N ASN A 128 15.55 -17.65 -17.82
CA ASN A 128 15.56 -19.11 -17.65
C ASN A 128 16.90 -19.74 -18.04
N ASP A 129 17.84 -18.97 -18.59
CA ASP A 129 19.18 -19.45 -18.93
C ASP A 129 20.15 -19.21 -17.77
N ASN A 130 20.18 -20.14 -16.82
CA ASN A 130 20.96 -20.01 -15.58
C ASN A 130 22.37 -20.58 -15.68
N ARG A 131 22.87 -20.87 -16.89
CA ARG A 131 24.26 -21.33 -17.07
C ARG A 131 25.25 -20.27 -16.58
N ILE A 132 26.33 -20.69 -15.93
CA ILE A 132 27.22 -19.79 -15.19
C ILE A 132 27.84 -18.71 -16.09
N GLU A 133 28.14 -19.06 -17.35
CA GLU A 133 28.68 -18.15 -18.36
C GLU A 133 27.70 -17.05 -18.78
N ASN A 134 26.40 -17.26 -18.57
CA ASN A 134 25.36 -16.28 -18.89
C ASN A 134 25.02 -15.36 -17.70
N LEU A 135 25.57 -15.64 -16.51
CA LEU A 135 25.26 -14.95 -15.27
C LEU A 135 26.37 -13.98 -14.87
N GLN A 136 25.98 -12.75 -14.55
CA GLN A 136 26.86 -11.71 -14.04
C GLN A 136 26.30 -11.05 -12.79
N ILE A 137 27.17 -10.73 -11.84
CA ILE A 137 26.83 -9.99 -10.63
C ILE A 137 27.15 -8.51 -10.83
N LEU A 138 26.12 -7.66 -10.87
CA LEU A 138 26.27 -6.24 -11.18
C LEU A 138 25.72 -5.36 -10.05
N CYS A 139 26.33 -4.19 -9.83
CA CYS A 139 25.72 -3.17 -8.99
C CYS A 139 24.55 -2.48 -9.74
N PRO A 140 23.62 -1.82 -9.03
CA PRO A 140 22.45 -1.18 -9.67
C PRO A 140 22.83 -0.13 -10.71
N ASN A 141 23.99 0.52 -10.53
CA ASN A 141 24.48 1.52 -11.44
C ASN A 141 25.00 0.88 -12.73
N CYS A 142 25.92 -0.09 -12.64
CA CYS A 142 26.42 -0.84 -13.80
C CYS A 142 25.30 -1.60 -14.53
N HIS A 143 24.37 -2.20 -13.80
CA HIS A 143 23.25 -2.92 -14.39
C HIS A 143 22.35 -2.00 -15.24
N SER A 144 22.21 -0.72 -14.86
CA SER A 144 21.42 0.25 -15.62
C SER A 144 21.95 0.54 -17.03
N TYR A 145 23.25 0.31 -17.27
CA TYR A 145 23.89 0.48 -18.58
C TYR A 145 23.76 -0.76 -19.48
N THR A 146 23.21 -1.87 -18.97
CA THR A 146 23.07 -3.10 -19.77
C THR A 146 21.93 -2.97 -20.78
N SER A 147 22.09 -3.56 -21.97
CA SER A 147 21.12 -3.45 -23.06
C SER A 147 19.74 -4.02 -22.69
N ASN A 148 19.70 -5.07 -21.87
CA ASN A 148 18.45 -5.72 -21.45
C ASN A 148 17.85 -5.17 -20.13
N TYR A 149 18.40 -4.07 -19.58
CA TYR A 149 18.01 -3.54 -18.28
C TYR A 149 16.49 -3.38 -18.15
N ARG A 150 15.91 -3.96 -17.09
CA ARG A 150 14.45 -3.94 -16.81
C ARG A 150 13.57 -4.37 -17.99
N GLY A 151 14.07 -5.22 -18.88
CA GLY A 151 13.32 -5.67 -20.05
C GLY A 151 13.32 -4.68 -21.22
N ALA A 152 14.30 -3.76 -21.29
CA ALA A 152 14.51 -2.90 -22.46
C ALA A 152 14.67 -3.70 -23.77
N ASN A 153 15.25 -4.91 -23.71
CA ASN A 153 15.34 -5.82 -24.85
C ASN A 153 14.06 -6.64 -25.12
N LYS A 154 12.97 -6.44 -24.36
CA LYS A 154 11.63 -6.99 -24.70
C LYS A 154 10.90 -6.15 -25.75
N LEU A 155 11.64 -5.44 -26.59
CA LEU A 155 11.11 -4.77 -27.79
C LEU A 155 10.73 -5.73 -28.92
N ASN A 156 10.74 -7.05 -28.68
CA ASN A 156 9.89 -7.99 -29.42
C ASN A 156 8.47 -7.98 -28.83
N ARG A 157 7.78 -6.84 -28.93
CA ARG A 157 6.37 -6.93 -29.34
C ARG A 157 6.44 -7.51 -30.75
N THR A 158 5.69 -8.58 -31.02
CA THR A 158 5.59 -9.26 -32.33
C THR A 158 6.08 -8.38 -33.47
N PRO A 159 7.04 -8.83 -34.32
CA PRO A 159 7.45 -8.05 -35.47
C PRO A 159 6.17 -7.60 -36.15
N PRO A 160 6.04 -6.30 -36.48
CA PRO A 160 4.99 -5.82 -37.35
C PRO A 160 4.65 -6.90 -38.38
N THR A 161 3.50 -7.58 -38.25
CA THR A 161 2.99 -8.41 -39.33
C THR A 161 2.98 -7.55 -40.61
N GLU A 162 2.95 -8.08 -41.83
CA GLU A 162 2.82 -7.22 -43.04
C GLU A 162 1.70 -6.16 -42.89
N VAL A 163 0.67 -6.48 -42.09
CA VAL A 163 -0.41 -5.59 -41.64
C VAL A 163 0.04 -4.36 -40.81
N TRP A 164 1.11 -4.45 -40.02
CA TRP A 164 1.68 -3.36 -39.22
C TRP A 164 2.69 -2.51 -40.02
N LEU A 165 3.49 -3.10 -40.91
CA LEU A 165 4.39 -2.34 -41.79
C LEU A 165 3.59 -1.53 -42.83
N ASN A 166 2.48 -2.10 -43.30
CA ASN A 166 1.51 -1.41 -44.15
C ASN A 166 0.41 -0.70 -43.36
N ARG A 167 0.55 -0.53 -42.04
CA ARG A 167 -0.41 0.24 -41.24
C ARG A 167 -0.14 1.72 -41.53
N PRO A 168 -1.07 2.44 -42.17
CA PRO A 168 -0.84 3.85 -42.46
C PRO A 168 -0.59 4.59 -41.15
N PHE A 169 0.32 5.57 -41.19
CA PHE A 169 0.75 6.32 -40.02
C PHE A 169 -0.39 7.25 -39.58
N TYR A 170 -1.36 6.68 -38.89
CA TYR A 170 -2.46 7.45 -38.37
C TYR A 170 -1.94 8.20 -37.15
N CYS A 171 -1.88 9.54 -37.24
CA CYS A 171 -1.96 10.35 -36.03
C CYS A 171 -3.24 9.91 -35.28
N LYS A 172 -3.33 10.08 -33.96
CA LYS A 172 -4.43 9.53 -33.12
C LYS A 172 -5.86 9.76 -33.64
N ASN A 173 -6.05 10.61 -34.64
CA ASN A 173 -7.32 10.94 -35.28
C ASN A 173 -7.69 10.05 -36.50
N ASP A 174 -6.76 9.32 -37.13
CA ASP A 174 -6.99 8.79 -38.48
C ASP A 174 -7.13 7.25 -38.60
N SER A 175 -7.12 6.50 -37.50
CA SER A 175 -7.29 5.03 -37.53
C SER A 175 -8.57 4.60 -38.28
N PRO A 176 -8.59 3.52 -39.09
CA PRO A 176 -9.75 3.12 -39.88
C PRO A 176 -10.84 2.43 -39.03
N ASN A 177 -10.49 2.02 -37.80
CA ASN A 177 -11.48 1.71 -36.75
C ASN A 177 -12.04 2.95 -36.04
N ASN A 178 -11.63 4.15 -36.47
CA ASN A 178 -12.39 5.37 -36.36
C ASN A 178 -13.32 5.47 -37.58
N ILE A 179 -14.11 4.41 -37.84
CA ILE A 179 -15.51 4.65 -38.19
C ILE A 179 -15.92 5.63 -37.11
N LYS A 180 -16.31 6.86 -37.49
CA LYS A 180 -16.79 7.88 -36.57
C LYS A 180 -17.84 7.23 -35.68
N GLY A 181 -17.42 6.62 -34.57
CA GLY A 181 -18.28 6.26 -33.49
C GLY A 181 -18.83 7.61 -33.14
N GLU A 182 -20.13 7.80 -33.39
CA GLU A 182 -20.83 9.04 -33.14
C GLU A 182 -20.23 9.64 -31.88
N LYS A 183 -19.64 10.84 -31.98
CA LYS A 183 -18.99 11.47 -30.83
C LYS A 183 -19.98 11.32 -29.69
N LYS A 184 -19.62 10.52 -28.66
CA LYS A 184 -20.56 10.21 -27.58
C LYS A 184 -21.21 11.54 -27.20
N PRO A 185 -22.54 11.66 -27.26
CA PRO A 185 -23.19 12.95 -27.12
C PRO A 185 -22.67 13.58 -25.84
N VAL A 186 -22.16 14.80 -25.96
CA VAL A 186 -21.65 15.52 -24.80
C VAL A 186 -22.84 15.74 -23.89
N THR A 187 -22.95 14.95 -22.83
CA THR A 187 -24.06 15.07 -21.88
C THR A 187 -23.94 16.43 -21.22
N ILE A 188 -24.87 17.32 -21.55
CA ILE A 188 -25.05 18.59 -20.86
C ILE A 188 -25.59 18.26 -19.48
N LYS A 189 -24.93 18.75 -18.44
CA LYS A 189 -25.36 18.59 -17.05
C LYS A 189 -25.76 19.95 -16.51
N GLN A 190 -26.76 19.98 -15.63
CA GLN A 190 -27.08 21.18 -14.87
C GLN A 190 -26.23 21.26 -13.59
N CYS A 191 -25.63 22.42 -13.37
CA CYS A 191 -24.91 22.71 -12.14
C CYS A 191 -25.88 22.77 -10.95
N ARG A 192 -25.59 22.04 -9.87
CA ARG A 192 -26.45 22.01 -8.66
C ARG A 192 -26.59 23.36 -7.96
N ARG A 193 -25.64 24.29 -8.19
CA ARG A 193 -25.61 25.59 -7.50
C ARG A 193 -26.26 26.73 -8.28
N CYS A 194 -25.98 26.83 -9.58
CA CYS A 194 -26.40 27.95 -10.41
C CYS A 194 -27.36 27.55 -11.53
N ASN A 195 -27.74 26.26 -11.61
CA ASN A 195 -28.60 25.67 -12.63
C ASN A 195 -28.13 25.88 -14.07
N LYS A 196 -26.88 26.34 -14.27
CA LYS A 196 -26.30 26.53 -15.60
C LYS A 196 -25.90 25.19 -16.21
N ASP A 197 -26.26 25.03 -17.46
CA ASP A 197 -25.82 23.94 -18.32
C ASP A 197 -24.31 24.01 -18.55
N TYR A 198 -23.61 22.89 -18.34
CA TYR A 198 -22.18 22.81 -18.56
C TYR A 198 -21.74 21.48 -19.16
N ARG A 199 -20.59 21.52 -19.85
CA ARG A 199 -19.93 20.37 -20.46
C ARG A 199 -18.70 20.02 -19.63
N GLY A 200 -18.66 18.86 -18.98
CA GLY A 200 -17.50 18.47 -18.18
C GLY A 200 -17.60 17.13 -17.47
N SER A 201 -16.44 16.60 -17.08
CA SER A 201 -16.30 15.38 -16.26
C SER A 201 -16.66 15.60 -14.79
N ASN A 202 -16.68 16.85 -14.33
CA ASN A 202 -16.95 17.19 -12.93
C ASN A 202 -18.33 16.72 -12.47
N ALA A 203 -18.39 16.25 -11.23
CA ALA A 203 -19.52 15.58 -10.60
C ALA A 203 -20.62 16.55 -10.10
N GLY A 204 -21.12 17.45 -10.95
CA GLY A 204 -22.35 18.23 -10.69
C GLY A 204 -22.19 19.73 -10.50
N TYR A 205 -21.01 20.32 -10.77
CA TYR A 205 -20.79 21.76 -10.70
C TYR A 205 -20.08 22.25 -11.97
N CYS A 206 -20.51 23.41 -12.49
CA CYS A 206 -19.93 24.01 -13.68
C CYS A 206 -18.55 24.63 -13.45
N SER A 207 -18.20 24.95 -12.19
CA SER A 207 -16.91 25.52 -11.80
C SER A 207 -16.56 25.18 -10.35
N LEU A 208 -15.30 25.44 -9.97
CA LEU A 208 -14.84 25.24 -8.59
C LEU A 208 -15.50 26.22 -7.62
N GLU A 209 -15.80 27.43 -8.08
CA GLU A 209 -16.51 28.46 -7.32
C GLU A 209 -17.92 27.97 -6.96
N CYS A 210 -18.68 27.46 -7.93
CA CYS A 210 -20.01 26.90 -7.69
C CYS A 210 -20.00 25.75 -6.67
N TYR A 211 -18.97 24.89 -6.70
CA TYR A 211 -18.80 23.83 -5.70
C TYR A 211 -18.55 24.41 -4.29
N ARG A 212 -17.71 25.44 -4.19
CA ARG A 212 -17.37 26.07 -2.90
C ARG A 212 -18.55 26.82 -2.31
N ASP A 213 -19.29 27.56 -3.15
CA ASP A 213 -20.44 28.35 -2.73
C ASP A 213 -21.57 27.45 -2.21
N ASP A 214 -21.86 26.36 -2.93
CA ASP A 214 -22.87 25.37 -2.52
C ASP A 214 -22.53 24.71 -1.19
N ASN A 215 -21.26 24.34 -1.00
CA ASN A 215 -20.78 23.79 0.28
C ASN A 215 -20.77 24.80 1.44
N SER A 216 -20.82 26.11 1.14
CA SER A 216 -20.80 27.18 2.14
C SER A 216 -22.19 27.68 2.55
N ILE A 217 -23.23 27.40 1.75
CA ILE A 217 -24.57 27.96 1.92
C ILE A 217 -25.28 27.47 3.18
N ASN A 218 -25.01 26.21 3.57
CA ASN A 218 -25.64 25.56 4.73
C ASN A 218 -24.74 25.57 5.97
N VAL A 219 -23.69 26.40 5.98
CA VAL A 219 -22.79 26.51 7.13
C VAL A 219 -23.42 27.47 8.15
N PRO A 220 -23.79 27.01 9.35
CA PRO A 220 -24.45 27.84 10.35
C PRO A 220 -23.51 28.94 10.87
N LYS A 221 -24.09 30.06 11.31
CA LYS A 221 -23.33 31.13 11.97
C LYS A 221 -22.79 30.67 13.32
N VAL A 222 -21.73 31.31 13.80
CA VAL A 222 -21.06 30.97 15.07
C VAL A 222 -22.04 30.85 16.26
N PRO A 223 -22.99 31.80 16.49
CA PRO A 223 -23.88 31.71 17.65
C PRO A 223 -24.81 30.49 17.60
N GLU A 224 -25.37 30.21 16.42
CA GLU A 224 -26.25 29.06 16.20
C GLU A 224 -25.49 27.74 16.37
N LEU A 225 -24.27 27.66 15.83
CA LEU A 225 -23.43 26.48 15.97
C LEU A 225 -23.06 26.20 17.44
N LEU A 226 -22.74 27.24 18.22
CA LEU A 226 -22.46 27.10 19.66
C LEU A 226 -23.69 26.65 20.45
N GLU A 227 -24.88 27.14 20.12
CA GLU A 227 -26.13 26.69 20.73
C GLU A 227 -26.42 25.21 20.44
N ARG A 228 -26.15 24.75 19.21
CA ARG A 228 -26.23 23.32 18.86
C ARG A 228 -25.22 22.46 19.63
N PHE A 229 -24.04 23.00 19.92
CA PHE A 229 -23.08 22.29 20.77
C PHE A 229 -23.50 22.24 22.24
N LYS A 230 -24.20 23.25 22.77
CA LYS A 230 -24.80 23.20 24.12
C LYS A 230 -25.84 22.08 24.26
N THR A 231 -26.66 21.88 23.23
CA THR A 231 -27.74 20.88 23.23
C THR A 231 -27.24 19.46 22.94
N LEU A 232 -26.47 19.27 21.86
CA LEU A 232 -26.07 17.94 21.36
C LEU A 232 -24.73 17.45 21.92
N LYS A 233 -23.93 18.35 22.52
CA LYS A 233 -22.67 18.10 23.25
C LYS A 233 -21.66 17.17 22.54
N SER A 234 -21.73 17.03 21.22
CA SER A 234 -20.87 16.14 20.43
C SER A 234 -20.83 16.55 18.95
N PHE A 235 -19.67 16.40 18.32
CA PHE A 235 -19.50 16.66 16.88
C PHE A 235 -20.36 15.73 16.01
N ILE A 236 -20.57 14.49 16.44
CA ILE A 236 -21.42 13.52 15.73
C ILE A 236 -22.88 13.95 15.80
N GLY A 237 -23.36 14.38 16.98
CA GLY A 237 -24.73 14.85 17.15
C GLY A 237 -25.02 16.08 16.29
N VAL A 238 -24.13 17.08 16.33
CA VAL A 238 -24.24 18.29 15.51
C VAL A 238 -24.17 17.95 14.01
N GLY A 239 -23.31 17.01 13.60
CA GLY A 239 -23.22 16.56 12.21
C GLY A 239 -24.53 15.94 11.72
N LYS A 240 -25.12 15.04 12.50
CA LYS A 240 -26.43 14.44 12.18
C LYS A 240 -27.54 15.49 12.05
N PHE A 241 -27.55 16.50 12.91
CA PHE A 241 -28.56 17.58 12.87
C PHE A 241 -28.51 18.37 11.56
N TYR A 242 -27.30 18.74 11.11
CA TYR A 242 -27.12 19.48 9.86
C TYR A 242 -27.02 18.57 8.61
N GLY A 243 -27.19 17.24 8.76
CA GLY A 243 -27.06 16.31 7.64
C GLY A 243 -25.65 16.19 7.06
N VAL A 244 -24.62 16.50 7.84
CA VAL A 244 -23.20 16.49 7.41
C VAL A 244 -22.35 15.53 8.25
N SER A 245 -21.15 15.20 7.75
CA SER A 245 -20.18 14.42 8.53
C SER A 245 -19.66 15.20 9.75
N ASP A 246 -19.27 14.47 10.81
CA ASP A 246 -18.59 15.05 11.99
C ASP A 246 -17.32 15.82 11.60
N ASN A 247 -16.63 15.36 10.56
CA ASN A 247 -15.46 16.04 10.00
C ASN A 247 -15.79 17.39 9.36
N ALA A 248 -16.97 17.52 8.73
CA ALA A 248 -17.43 18.82 8.21
C ALA A 248 -17.64 19.81 9.36
N VAL A 249 -18.25 19.37 10.46
CA VAL A 249 -18.45 20.20 11.65
C VAL A 249 -17.12 20.62 12.28
N ARG A 250 -16.13 19.72 12.37
CA ARG A 250 -14.77 20.09 12.83
C ARG A 250 -14.15 21.19 11.95
N LYS A 251 -14.29 21.09 10.63
CA LYS A 251 -13.80 22.11 9.69
C LYS A 251 -14.51 23.45 9.87
N TRP A 252 -15.80 23.46 10.20
CA TRP A 252 -16.50 24.70 10.56
C TRP A 252 -15.94 25.33 11.83
N CYS A 253 -15.74 24.53 12.89
CA CYS A 253 -15.15 25.02 14.14
C CYS A 253 -13.73 25.58 13.93
N ALA A 254 -12.90 24.90 13.13
CA ALA A 254 -11.57 25.35 12.75
C ALA A 254 -11.62 26.68 11.98
N LYS A 255 -12.52 26.79 10.99
CA LYS A 255 -12.72 28.02 10.19
C LYS A 255 -13.11 29.21 11.07
N TYR A 256 -13.90 28.98 12.12
CA TYR A 256 -14.35 30.04 13.04
C TYR A 256 -13.45 30.24 14.26
N GLY A 257 -12.40 29.43 14.45
CA GLY A 257 -11.53 29.51 15.62
C GLY A 257 -12.22 29.18 16.96
N ILE A 258 -13.31 28.43 16.94
CA ILE A 258 -14.12 28.11 18.14
C ILE A 258 -13.85 26.71 18.70
N GLU A 259 -12.76 26.07 18.29
CA GLU A 259 -12.46 24.69 18.67
C GLU A 259 -12.41 24.49 20.19
N ASP A 260 -11.83 25.43 20.92
CA ASP A 260 -11.65 25.35 22.38
C ASP A 260 -12.96 25.56 23.14
N LEU A 261 -13.88 26.34 22.59
CA LEU A 261 -15.22 26.57 23.15
C LEU A 261 -16.09 25.32 23.05
N VAL A 262 -15.84 24.49 22.04
CA VAL A 262 -16.62 23.30 21.72
C VAL A 262 -15.99 22.02 22.29
N LYS A 263 -14.66 22.00 22.49
CA LYS A 263 -13.92 20.88 23.09
C LYS A 263 -14.10 20.77 24.60
N LYS A 264 -14.64 21.78 25.30
CA LYS A 264 -14.93 21.68 26.74
C LYS A 264 -16.06 20.68 27.02
N LYS A 265 -15.68 19.49 27.47
CA LYS A 265 -16.57 18.58 28.20
C LYS A 265 -15.76 17.99 29.36
N SER A 266 -16.30 18.15 30.56
CA SER A 266 -15.85 17.72 31.89
C SER A 266 -14.83 18.61 32.63
N ASP A 267 -15.18 19.85 32.93
CA ASP A 267 -14.82 20.44 34.23
C ASP A 267 -16.04 21.22 34.71
N VAL A 268 -16.37 21.06 35.99
CA VAL A 268 -17.49 21.69 36.71
C VAL A 268 -18.87 21.06 36.49
N LEU A 269 -19.17 20.04 37.29
CA LEU A 269 -20.28 20.06 38.26
C LEU A 269 -20.04 18.93 39.28
N ALA A 270 -20.29 19.30 40.54
CA ALA A 270 -20.09 18.60 41.81
C ALA A 270 -20.36 17.09 41.85
#